data_AF-A0A091WEG8-F1
#
_entry.id   AF-A0A091WEG8-F1
#
_cell.length_a   1.000
_cell.length_b   1.000
_cell.length_c   1.000
_cell.angle_alpha   90.00
_cell.angle_beta   90.00
_cell.angle_gamma   90.00
#
_symmetry.space_group_name_H-M   'P 1'
#
loop_
_entity.id
_entity.type
_entity.pdbx_description
1 polymer ?
#
loop_
_entity_poly.entity_id
_entity_poly.type
_entity_poly.pdbx_seq_one_letter_code
_entity_poly.pdbx_strand_id
1 'polypeptide(L)'
;LAVALLAVAHRLGLLYQLWHKVDPRSPRHGGELVADVLKAHGVRFIFTLAGGHISPVLVASEKVGIRVVDTRHEATAVFAADAVSRLSGRIGVAVVTAGPGVTNAVTAIKNAQMAESPLLLIGGAAASL
;
A
#
# COMPACT_ATOMS: atom_id res chain seq x y z
N LEU A 1 -4.08 7.34 -35.58
CA LEU A 1 -4.65 8.32 -34.63
C LEU A 1 -5.28 7.63 -33.40
N ALA A 2 -6.25 6.73 -33.57
CA ALA A 2 -6.96 6.07 -32.45
C ALA A 2 -6.07 5.23 -31.51
N VAL A 3 -5.12 4.46 -32.05
CA VAL A 3 -4.17 3.65 -31.25
C VAL A 3 -3.23 4.54 -30.42
N ALA A 4 -2.79 5.67 -30.98
CA ALA A 4 -1.96 6.64 -30.27
C ALA A 4 -2.75 7.32 -29.13
N LEU A 5 -4.02 7.66 -29.37
CA LEU A 5 -4.93 8.18 -28.35
C LEU A 5 -5.19 7.15 -27.23
N LEU A 6 -5.39 5.88 -27.56
CA LEU A 6 -5.54 4.80 -26.58
C LEU A 6 -4.27 4.56 -25.75
N ALA A 7 -3.09 4.58 -26.38
CA ALA A 7 -1.82 4.45 -25.68
C ALA A 7 -1.57 5.63 -24.74
N VAL A 8 -1.91 6.86 -25.18
CA VAL A 8 -1.87 8.06 -24.33
C VAL A 8 -2.89 7.95 -23.19
N ALA A 9 -4.13 7.53 -23.45
CA ALA A 9 -5.15 7.36 -22.42
C ALA A 9 -4.78 6.29 -21.38
N HIS A 10 -4.14 5.19 -21.82
CA HIS A 10 -3.61 4.15 -20.94
C HIS A 10 -2.43 4.68 -20.11
N ARG A 11 -1.47 5.38 -20.75
CA ARG A 11 -0.30 5.95 -20.07
C ARG A 11 -0.68 7.05 -19.06
N LEU A 12 -1.71 7.83 -19.36
CA LEU A 12 -2.28 8.84 -18.47
C LEU A 12 -3.24 8.23 -17.41
N GLY A 13 -3.51 6.93 -17.45
CA GLY A 13 -4.40 6.26 -16.51
C GLY A 13 -5.88 6.68 -16.62
N LEU A 14 -6.28 7.36 -17.71
CA LEU A 14 -7.65 7.86 -17.90
C LEU A 14 -8.69 6.73 -17.88
N LEU A 15 -8.37 5.58 -18.48
CA LEU A 15 -9.23 4.39 -18.44
C LEU A 15 -9.34 3.82 -17.02
N TYR A 16 -8.23 3.81 -16.29
CA TYR A 16 -8.21 3.35 -14.90
C TYR A 16 -9.04 4.26 -13.99
N GLN A 17 -8.92 5.58 -14.14
CA GLN A 17 -9.72 6.58 -13.41
C GLN A 17 -11.21 6.51 -13.75
N LEU A 18 -11.55 6.22 -15.01
CA LEU A 18 -12.94 6.03 -15.43
C LEU A 18 -13.56 4.76 -14.83
N TRP A 19 -12.78 3.68 -14.72
CA TRP A 19 -13.24 2.40 -14.17
C TRP A 19 -13.17 2.32 -12.64
N HIS A 20 -12.24 3.03 -12.00
CA HIS A 20 -12.04 3.04 -10.55
C HIS A 20 -12.43 4.40 -9.95
N LYS A 21 -13.67 4.84 -10.23
CA LYS A 21 -14.21 6.04 -9.61
C LYS A 21 -14.38 5.81 -8.11
N VAL A 22 -13.84 6.72 -7.31
CA VAL A 22 -14.08 6.76 -5.87
C VAL A 22 -15.54 7.16 -5.67
N ASP A 23 -16.34 6.30 -5.05
CA ASP A 23 -17.68 6.63 -4.59
C ASP A 23 -17.59 7.22 -3.18
N PRO A 24 -17.75 8.55 -3.00
CA PRO A 24 -17.68 9.18 -1.69
C PRO A 24 -18.85 8.79 -0.78
N ARG A 25 -19.89 8.12 -1.30
CA ARG A 25 -21.05 7.66 -0.53
C ARG A 25 -21.01 6.15 -0.27
N SER A 26 -19.91 5.50 -0.59
CA SER A 26 -19.74 4.07 -0.34
C SER A 26 -19.95 3.79 1.15
N PRO A 27 -20.83 2.84 1.53
CA PRO A 27 -21.02 2.44 2.92
C PRO A 27 -19.86 1.56 3.43
N ARG A 28 -18.91 1.19 2.56
CA ARG A 28 -17.80 0.30 2.89
C ARG A 28 -16.73 1.04 3.68
N HIS A 29 -16.12 0.36 4.64
CA HIS A 29 -15.02 0.93 5.42
C HIS A 29 -13.79 1.14 4.51
N GLY A 30 -13.10 2.28 4.62
CA GLY A 30 -11.95 2.61 3.75
C GLY A 30 -10.84 1.55 3.75
N GLY A 31 -10.61 0.90 4.89
CA GLY A 31 -9.68 -0.24 4.99
C GLY A 31 -10.02 -1.43 4.09
N GLU A 32 -11.31 -1.70 3.85
CA GLU A 32 -11.75 -2.74 2.90
C GLU A 32 -11.45 -2.35 1.45
N LEU A 33 -11.65 -1.07 1.11
CA LEU A 33 -11.33 -0.55 -0.21
C LEU A 33 -9.82 -0.64 -0.47
N VAL A 34 -8.99 -0.32 0.53
CA VAL A 34 -7.52 -0.48 0.44
C VAL A 34 -7.15 -1.96 0.21
N ALA A 35 -7.71 -2.87 1.01
CA ALA A 35 -7.42 -4.30 0.89
C ALA A 35 -7.80 -4.86 -0.48
N ASP A 36 -8.96 -4.49 -1.03
CA ASP A 36 -9.40 -4.91 -2.37
C ASP A 36 -8.45 -4.42 -3.46
N VAL A 37 -8.01 -3.16 -3.39
CA VAL A 37 -7.07 -2.59 -4.36
C VAL A 37 -5.72 -3.31 -4.30
N LEU A 38 -5.20 -3.55 -3.10
CA LEU A 38 -3.96 -4.32 -2.93
C LEU A 38 -4.10 -5.74 -3.48
N LYS A 39 -5.23 -6.40 -3.21
CA LYS A 39 -5.52 -7.75 -3.73
C LYS A 39 -5.60 -7.77 -5.25
N ALA A 40 -6.28 -6.78 -5.86
CA ALA A 40 -6.40 -6.65 -7.31
C ALA A 40 -5.03 -6.47 -8.00
N HIS A 41 -4.07 -5.84 -7.32
CA HIS A 41 -2.68 -5.70 -7.79
C HIS A 41 -1.79 -6.91 -7.44
N GLY A 42 -2.37 -7.99 -6.92
CA GLY A 42 -1.67 -9.24 -6.62
C GLY A 42 -0.70 -9.13 -5.44
N VAL A 43 -0.92 -8.18 -4.51
CA VAL A 43 -0.20 -8.13 -3.24
C VAL A 43 -0.56 -9.38 -2.43
N ARG A 44 0.46 -10.05 -1.88
CA ARG A 44 0.31 -11.26 -1.08
C ARG A 44 0.72 -11.10 0.38
N PHE A 45 1.58 -10.12 0.65
CA PHE A 45 2.14 -9.86 1.97
C PHE A 45 2.05 -8.37 2.28
N ILE A 46 1.68 -8.05 3.51
CA ILE A 46 1.84 -6.73 4.11
C ILE A 46 2.69 -6.89 5.36
N PHE A 47 3.67 -6.01 5.51
CA PHE A 47 4.52 -5.94 6.69
C PHE A 47 4.11 -4.76 7.56
N THR A 48 4.01 -4.96 8.86
CA THR A 48 3.47 -3.93 9.75
C THR A 48 4.06 -4.04 11.14
N LEU A 49 4.02 -2.94 11.89
CA LEU A 49 3.96 -2.99 13.35
C LEU A 49 2.55 -2.54 13.72
N ALA A 50 1.77 -3.44 14.30
CA ALA A 50 0.34 -3.21 14.52
C ALA A 50 0.07 -1.93 15.33
N GLY A 51 -0.93 -1.15 14.90
CA GLY A 51 -1.37 0.06 15.58
C GLY A 51 -2.81 0.44 15.24
N GLY A 52 -3.47 1.20 16.12
CA GLY A 52 -4.90 1.48 16.04
C GLY A 52 -5.35 2.12 14.71
N HIS A 53 -4.60 3.11 14.22
CA HIS A 53 -4.92 3.88 13.01
C HIS A 53 -4.92 3.06 11.71
N ILE A 54 -4.27 1.89 11.71
CA ILE A 54 -4.16 1.01 10.53
C ILE A 54 -4.96 -0.29 10.68
N SER A 55 -5.54 -0.54 11.86
CA SER A 55 -6.23 -1.80 12.16
C SER A 55 -7.28 -2.20 11.13
N PRO A 56 -8.09 -1.29 10.53
CA PRO A 56 -9.09 -1.72 9.55
C PRO A 56 -8.46 -2.21 8.23
N VAL A 57 -7.29 -1.67 7.84
CA VAL A 57 -6.55 -2.14 6.66
C VAL A 57 -5.99 -3.53 6.92
N LEU A 58 -5.43 -3.78 8.11
CA LEU A 58 -4.85 -5.08 8.46
C LEU A 58 -5.93 -6.18 8.47
N VAL A 59 -7.03 -5.94 9.18
CA VAL A 59 -8.15 -6.90 9.28
C VAL A 59 -8.76 -7.18 7.91
N ALA A 60 -8.99 -6.15 7.09
CA ALA A 60 -9.54 -6.35 5.75
C ALA A 60 -8.57 -7.09 4.82
N SER A 61 -7.27 -6.82 4.93
CA SER A 61 -6.23 -7.50 4.14
C SER A 61 -6.20 -9.00 4.44
N GLU A 62 -6.26 -9.39 5.72
CA GLU A 62 -6.36 -10.81 6.09
C GLU A 62 -7.63 -11.47 5.53
N LYS A 63 -8.78 -10.79 5.60
CA LYS A 63 -10.05 -11.31 5.07
C LYS A 63 -10.01 -11.60 3.57
N VAL A 64 -9.26 -10.83 2.78
CA VAL A 64 -9.09 -11.06 1.33
C VAL A 64 -7.88 -11.97 0.99
N GLY A 65 -7.27 -12.58 2.02
CA GLY A 65 -6.19 -13.54 1.90
C GLY A 65 -4.81 -12.93 1.64
N ILE A 66 -4.61 -11.65 2.00
CA ILE A 66 -3.27 -11.05 2.08
C ILE A 66 -2.71 -11.40 3.47
N ARG A 67 -1.52 -12.00 3.51
CA ARG A 67 -0.87 -12.35 4.78
C ARG A 67 -0.32 -11.09 5.45
N VAL A 68 -0.79 -10.80 6.65
CA VAL A 68 -0.23 -9.76 7.50
C VAL A 68 0.95 -10.34 8.30
N VAL A 69 2.11 -9.69 8.20
CA VAL A 69 3.33 -10.07 8.91
C VAL A 69 3.70 -8.94 9.87
N ASP A 70 3.49 -9.20 11.15
CA ASP A 70 3.82 -8.26 12.22
C ASP A 70 5.31 -8.28 12.55
N THR A 71 5.90 -7.09 12.75
CA THR A 71 7.30 -6.86 13.07
C THR A 71 7.42 -6.18 14.43
N ARG A 72 8.66 -6.02 14.90
CA ARG A 72 8.97 -5.37 16.20
C ARG A 72 9.53 -3.96 16.07
N HIS A 73 9.59 -3.43 14.84
CA HIS A 73 9.99 -2.06 14.54
C HIS A 73 9.51 -1.67 13.13
N GLU A 74 9.13 -0.40 12.92
CA GLU A 74 8.59 0.07 11.63
C GLU A 74 9.61 0.02 10.50
N ALA A 75 10.87 0.39 10.78
CA ALA A 75 11.98 0.19 9.84
C ALA A 75 12.10 -1.27 9.37
N THR A 76 11.92 -2.26 10.27
CA THR A 76 11.94 -3.68 9.90
C THR A 76 10.79 -4.05 8.97
N ALA A 77 9.59 -3.46 9.17
CA ALA A 77 8.46 -3.68 8.27
C ALA A 77 8.78 -3.18 6.85
N VAL A 78 9.39 -2.00 6.73
CA VAL A 78 9.80 -1.44 5.44
C VAL A 78 10.92 -2.25 4.79
N PHE A 79 11.93 -2.67 5.55
CA PHE A 79 12.99 -3.54 5.00
C PHE A 79 12.47 -4.90 4.53
N ALA A 80 11.48 -5.48 5.23
CA ALA A 80 10.86 -6.72 4.80
C ALA A 80 10.04 -6.53 3.50
N ALA A 81 9.30 -5.43 3.39
CA ALA A 81 8.62 -5.05 2.15
C ALA A 81 9.61 -4.84 0.99
N ASP A 82 10.71 -4.13 1.24
CA ASP A 82 11.79 -3.90 0.28
C ASP A 82 12.42 -5.22 -0.19
N ALA A 83 12.69 -6.14 0.73
CA ALA A 83 13.20 -7.48 0.39
C ALA A 83 12.21 -8.27 -0.48
N VAL A 84 10.92 -8.29 -0.13
CA VAL A 84 9.90 -8.94 -0.96
C VAL A 84 9.85 -8.33 -2.35
N SER A 85 9.96 -7.00 -2.45
CA SER A 85 9.95 -6.32 -3.73
C SER A 85 11.07 -6.84 -4.63
N ARG A 86 12.31 -6.82 -4.13
CA ARG A 86 13.51 -7.22 -4.88
C ARG A 86 13.50 -8.70 -5.27
N LEU A 87 13.06 -9.57 -4.35
CA LEU A 87 13.07 -11.02 -4.57
C LEU A 87 11.95 -11.49 -5.50
N SER A 88 10.82 -10.78 -5.54
CA SER A 88 9.64 -11.20 -6.30
C SER A 88 9.41 -10.43 -7.60
N GLY A 89 10.07 -9.28 -7.78
CA GLY A 89 9.78 -8.34 -8.86
C GLY A 89 8.39 -7.69 -8.78
N ARG A 90 7.70 -7.81 -7.63
CA ARG A 90 6.40 -7.18 -7.36
C ARG A 90 6.58 -5.99 -6.41
N ILE A 91 5.53 -5.21 -6.20
CA ILE A 91 5.56 -4.13 -5.21
C ILE A 91 5.63 -4.72 -3.78
N GLY A 92 6.53 -4.18 -2.96
CA GLY A 92 6.58 -4.43 -1.52
C GLY A 92 5.62 -3.50 -0.77
N VAL A 93 4.88 -4.00 0.22
CA VAL A 93 3.90 -3.18 0.96
C VAL A 93 4.20 -3.20 2.46
N ALA A 94 4.44 -2.01 3.02
CA ALA A 94 4.52 -1.78 4.45
C ALA A 94 3.36 -0.90 4.91
N VAL A 95 2.78 -1.20 6.07
CA VAL A 95 1.68 -0.44 6.67
C VAL A 95 2.07 -0.10 8.10
N VAL A 96 2.15 1.19 8.44
CA VAL A 96 2.63 1.67 9.74
C VAL A 96 1.65 2.68 10.34
N THR A 97 1.54 2.70 11.67
CA THR A 97 0.64 3.62 12.38
C THR A 97 1.06 5.09 12.21
N ALA A 98 0.18 6.01 12.62
CA ALA A 98 0.42 7.44 12.58
C ALA A 98 1.60 7.90 13.45
N GLY A 99 2.06 9.13 13.22
CA GLY A 99 3.06 9.81 14.05
C GLY A 99 4.39 9.03 14.09
N PRO A 100 4.80 8.51 15.27
CA PRO A 100 6.07 7.80 15.41
C PRO A 100 6.21 6.62 14.43
N GLY A 101 5.10 5.95 14.07
CA GLY A 101 5.17 4.83 13.14
C GLY A 101 5.66 5.22 11.75
N VAL A 102 5.20 6.37 11.24
CA VAL A 102 5.67 6.93 9.97
C VAL A 102 7.10 7.44 10.10
N THR A 103 7.43 8.18 11.17
CA THR A 103 8.78 8.77 11.32
C THR A 103 9.86 7.71 11.52
N ASN A 104 9.58 6.63 12.24
CA ASN A 104 10.49 5.49 12.43
C ASN A 104 10.78 4.73 11.13
N ALA A 105 9.90 4.84 10.13
CA ALA A 105 10.05 4.20 8.83
C ALA A 105 10.96 4.98 7.86
N VAL A 106 11.19 6.29 8.10
CA VAL A 106 11.82 7.21 7.12
C VAL A 106 13.19 6.73 6.64
N THR A 107 14.04 6.24 7.54
CA THR A 107 15.38 5.74 7.17
C THR A 107 15.29 4.56 6.21
N ALA A 108 14.37 3.62 6.45
CA ALA A 108 14.18 2.45 5.60
C ALA A 108 13.53 2.81 4.24
N ILE A 109 12.64 3.80 4.21
CA ILE A 109 12.10 4.36 2.95
C ILE A 109 13.23 4.94 2.11
N LYS A 110 14.13 5.72 2.74
CA LYS A 110 15.26 6.31 2.03
C LYS A 110 16.18 5.24 1.43
N ASN A 111 16.40 4.14 2.15
CA ASN A 111 17.13 2.99 1.61
C ASN A 111 16.44 2.37 0.38
N ALA A 112 15.14 2.11 0.45
CA ALA A 112 14.36 1.57 -0.67
C ALA A 112 14.41 2.51 -1.89
N GLN A 113 14.33 3.83 -1.66
CA GLN A 113 14.46 4.83 -2.71
C GLN A 113 15.85 4.82 -3.37
N MET A 114 16.93 4.78 -2.57
CA MET A 114 18.30 4.74 -3.10
C MET A 114 18.60 3.49 -3.92
N ALA A 115 17.87 2.41 -3.64
CA ALA A 115 17.98 1.16 -4.36
C ALA A 115 16.88 0.96 -5.40
N GLU A 116 16.13 2.01 -5.73
CA GLU A 116 15.13 2.04 -6.80
C GLU A 116 14.09 0.92 -6.68
N SER A 117 13.77 0.51 -5.46
CA SER A 117 12.91 -0.64 -5.20
C SER A 117 11.43 -0.21 -5.20
N PRO A 118 10.54 -0.90 -5.93
CA PRO A 118 9.12 -0.57 -5.92
C PRO A 118 8.48 -0.93 -4.57
N LEU A 119 8.30 0.08 -3.72
CA LEU A 119 7.74 -0.06 -2.38
C LEU A 119 6.60 0.93 -2.16
N LEU A 120 5.51 0.46 -1.55
CA LEU A 120 4.41 1.26 -1.05
C LEU A 120 4.43 1.27 0.48
N LEU A 121 4.49 2.47 1.06
CA LEU A 121 4.22 2.68 2.48
C LEU A 121 2.84 3.29 2.65
N ILE A 122 2.00 2.68 3.50
CA ILE A 122 0.73 3.26 3.94
C ILE A 122 0.89 3.68 5.40
N GLY A 123 0.85 4.99 5.64
CA GLY A 123 0.84 5.57 6.98
C GLY A 123 -0.58 5.81 7.48
N GLY A 124 -0.87 5.40 8.71
CA GLY A 124 -2.08 5.82 9.40
C GLY A 124 -2.06 7.32 9.70
N ALA A 125 -3.24 7.91 9.90
CA ALA A 125 -3.39 9.30 10.34
C ALA A 125 -4.57 9.40 11.32
N ALA A 126 -4.58 10.47 12.13
CA ALA A 126 -5.78 10.86 12.86
C ALA A 126 -6.84 11.37 11.86
N ALA A 127 -8.12 11.27 12.21
CA ALA A 127 -9.23 11.65 11.34
C ALA A 127 -9.24 13.15 10.96
N SER A 128 -8.48 13.98 11.67
CA SER A 128 -8.41 15.42 11.47
C SER A 128 -6.98 15.92 11.62
N LEU A 129 -6.28 16.00 10.48
CA LEU A 129 -5.26 17.00 10.19
C LEU A 129 -5.67 17.68 8.90
#